data_AF-A0A924ZGI5-F1
#
_entry.id   AF-A0A924ZGI5-F1
#
_cell.length_a   1.000
_cell.length_b   1.000
_cell.length_c   1.000
_cell.angle_alpha   90.00
_cell.angle_beta   90.00
_cell.angle_gamma   90.00
#
_symmetry.space_group_name_H-M   'P 1'
#
loop_
_entity.id
_entity.type
_entity.pdbx_description
1 polymer ?
#
loop_
_entity_poly.entity_id
_entity_poly.type
_entity_poly.pdbx_seq_one_letter_code
_entity_poly.pdbx_strand_id
1 'polypeptide(L)' 'MRQDTRFDFGQHDPLERLRLNGLAIGEDREPAHVPPAATLFLHRKIGGMYLMAAKLLARVAPPPVVQANRHAKLPPC' A
#
# COMPACT_ATOMS: atom_id res chain seq x y z
N MET A 1 -14.73 17.79 9.61
CA MET A 1 -15.30 17.56 8.26
C MET A 1 -14.83 16.20 7.79
N ARG A 2 -15.71 15.20 7.69
CA ARG A 2 -15.34 13.84 7.24
C ARG A 2 -15.20 13.91 5.72
N GLN A 3 -13.98 13.84 5.21
CA GLN A 3 -13.77 13.76 3.77
C GLN A 3 -14.11 12.33 3.32
N ASP A 4 -15.35 12.12 2.86
CA ASP A 4 -15.83 10.88 2.22
C ASP A 4 -15.26 10.72 0.79
N THR A 5 -14.02 11.15 0.58
CA THR A 5 -13.37 11.03 -0.72
C THR A 5 -13.02 9.56 -0.93
N ARG A 6 -13.81 8.89 -1.78
CA ARG A 6 -13.57 7.52 -2.22
C ARG A 6 -12.14 7.42 -2.75
N PHE A 7 -11.38 6.45 -2.25
CA PHE A 7 -10.06 6.14 -2.79
C PHE A 7 -10.24 5.43 -4.12
N ASP A 8 -9.57 5.94 -5.15
CA ASP A 8 -9.62 5.41 -6.51
C ASP A 8 -8.43 4.49 -6.75
N PHE A 9 -8.69 3.18 -6.83
CA PHE A 9 -7.67 2.16 -7.09
C PHE A 9 -7.32 2.07 -8.58
N GLY A 10 -8.10 2.69 -9.47
CA GLY A 10 -7.85 2.70 -10.91
C GLY A 10 -6.79 3.73 -11.35
N GLN A 11 -6.28 4.55 -10.43
CA GLN A 11 -5.14 5.42 -10.70
C GLN A 11 -3.89 4.54 -10.84
N HIS A 12 -3.36 4.43 -12.07
CA HIS A 12 -2.30 3.48 -12.42
C HIS A 12 -0.89 3.90 -11.97
N ASP A 13 -0.61 5.20 -11.81
CA ASP A 13 0.74 5.70 -11.46
C ASP A 13 1.26 5.19 -10.08
N PRO A 14 0.47 5.22 -9.00
CA PRO A 14 0.91 4.70 -7.70
C PRO A 14 1.16 3.18 -7.71
N LEU A 15 0.40 2.43 -8.50
CA LEU A 15 0.46 0.97 -8.58
C LEU A 15 1.76 0.52 -9.25
N GLU A 16 2.12 1.16 -10.37
CA GLU A 16 3.32 0.84 -11.13
C GLU A 16 4.57 1.18 -10.32
N ARG A 17 4.59 2.35 -9.67
CA ARG A 17 5.68 2.74 -8.77
C ARG A 17 5.82 1.81 -7.57
N LEU A 18 4.71 1.40 -6.96
CA LEU A 18 4.73 0.43 -5.86
C LEU A 18 5.27 -0.94 -6.32
N ARG A 19 4.90 -1.39 -7.51
CA ARG A 19 5.40 -2.63 -8.12
C ARG A 19 6.90 -2.55 -8.36
N LEU A 20 7.38 -1.48 -8.99
CA LEU A 20 8.80 -1.26 -9.27
C LEU A 20 9.63 -1.21 -7.98
N ASN A 21 9.16 -0.47 -6.97
CA ASN A 21 9.81 -0.42 -5.67
C ASN A 21 9.82 -1.78 -4.96
N GLY A 22 8.72 -2.54 -5.05
CA GLY A 22 8.64 -3.89 -4.48
C GLY A 22 9.59 -4.88 -5.14
N LEU A 23 9.79 -4.77 -6.45
CA LEU A 23 10.81 -5.55 -7.17
C LEU A 23 12.22 -5.18 -6.71
N ALA A 24 12.53 -3.89 -6.62
CA ALA A 24 13.84 -3.41 -6.14
C ALA A 24 14.15 -3.86 -4.70
N ILE A 25 13.14 -3.91 -3.82
CA ILE A 25 13.29 -4.44 -2.45
C ILE A 25 13.53 -5.97 -2.46
N GLY A 26 12.89 -6.70 -3.39
CA GLY A 26 13.05 -8.14 -3.51
C GLY A 26 14.38 -8.56 -4.15
N GLU A 27 15.03 -7.67 -4.90
CA GLU A 27 16.37 -7.89 -5.47
C GLU A 27 17.49 -7.78 -4.44
N ASP A 28 17.21 -7.17 -3.28
CA ASP A 28 18.16 -7.11 -2.16
C ASP A 28 18.32 -8.51 -1.53
N ARG A 29 19.41 -9.20 -1.89
CA ARG A 29 19.65 -10.62 -1.57
C ARG A 29 20.05 -10.88 -0.11
N GLU A 30 20.31 -9.84 0.67
CA GLU A 30 20.76 -9.96 2.06
C GLU A 30 19.91 -9.10 3.02
N PRO A 31 18.61 -9.40 3.19
CA PRO A 31 17.85 -8.78 4.27
C PRO A 31 18.50 -9.19 5.60
N ALA A 32 18.97 -8.21 6.38
CA ALA A 32 19.60 -8.42 7.69
C ALA A 32 18.75 -9.27 8.67
N HIS A 33 17.44 -9.40 8.41
CA HIS A 33 16.54 -10.34 9.06
C HIS A 33 15.48 -10.82 8.07
N VAL A 34 15.31 -12.14 7.95
CA VAL A 34 14.18 -12.71 7.19
C VAL A 34 12.89 -12.40 7.96
N PRO A 35 11.93 -11.66 7.37
CA PRO A 35 10.69 -11.35 8.04
C PRO A 35 9.96 -12.63 8.47
N PRO A 36 9.35 -12.68 9.68
CA PRO A 36 8.54 -13.81 10.10
C PRO A 36 7.46 -14.16 9.06
N ALA A 37 7.10 -15.44 8.95
CA ALA A 37 6.13 -15.90 7.96
C ALA A 37 4.81 -15.11 8.00
N ALA A 38 4.33 -14.76 9.19
CA ALA A 38 3.12 -13.95 9.39
C ALA A 38 3.20 -12.59 8.67
N THR A 39 4.37 -11.94 8.67
CA THR A 39 4.60 -10.66 7.99
C THR A 39 4.52 -10.83 6.48
N LEU A 40 5.09 -11.91 5.93
CA LEU A 40 5.01 -12.22 4.50
C LEU A 40 3.57 -12.51 4.07
N PHE A 41 2.83 -13.28 4.86
CA PHE A 41 1.41 -13.56 4.59
C PHE A 41 0.59 -12.27 4.59
N LEU A 42 0.80 -11.39 5.58
CA LEU A 42 0.12 -10.10 5.66
C LEU A 42 0.44 -9.21 4.46
N HIS A 43 1.72 -9.05 4.12
CA HIS A 43 2.16 -8.27 2.96
C HIS A 43 1.49 -8.77 1.67
N ARG A 44 1.50 -10.08 1.44
CA ARG A 44 0.90 -10.68 0.25
C ARG A 44 -0.63 -10.57 0.23
N LYS A 45 -1.30 -10.63 1.39
CA LYS A 45 -2.74 -10.44 1.50
C LYS A 45 -3.14 -9.02 1.12
N ILE A 46 -2.45 -8.02 1.68
CA ILE A 46 -2.73 -6.61 1.43
C ILE A 46 -2.41 -6.27 -0.02
N GLY A 47 -1.23 -6.68 -0.52
CA GLY A 47 -0.82 -6.46 -1.91
C GLY A 47 -1.77 -7.11 -2.91
N GLY A 48 -2.19 -8.36 -2.68
CA GLY A 48 -3.14 -9.05 -3.54
C GLY A 48 -4.51 -8.37 -3.59
N MET A 49 -5.02 -7.89 -2.44
CA MET A 49 -6.29 -7.16 -2.38
C MET A 49 -6.21 -5.81 -3.12
N TYR A 50 -5.10 -5.09 -2.97
CA TYR A 50 -4.86 -3.83 -3.68
C TYR A 50 -4.81 -4.03 -5.20
N LEU A 51 -4.06 -5.03 -5.67
CA LEU A 51 -3.97 -5.37 -7.10
C LEU A 51 -5.33 -5.78 -7.67
N MET A 52 -6.14 -6.54 -6.91
CA MET A 52 -7.50 -6.91 -7.34
C MET A 52 -8.41 -5.69 -7.43
N ALA A 53 -8.37 -4.78 -6.45
CA ALA A 53 -9.14 -3.54 -6.48
C ALA A 53 -8.72 -2.63 -7.66
N ALA A 54 -7.42 -2.57 -7.96
CA ALA A 54 -6.89 -1.81 -9.09
C ALA A 54 -7.32 -2.40 -10.44
N LYS A 55 -7.25 -3.74 -10.60
CA LYS A 55 -7.74 -4.43 -11.81
C LYS A 55 -9.23 -4.20 -12.07
N LEU A 56 -10.02 -3.99 -11.02
CA LEU A 56 -11.45 -3.70 -11.10
C LEU A 56 -11.76 -2.20 -11.19
N LEU A 57 -10.74 -1.33 -11.23
CA LEU A 57 -10.89 0.14 -11.18
C LEU A 57 -11.81 0.58 -10.04
N ALA A 58 -11.70 -0.09 -8.89
CA ALA A 58 -12.62 0.09 -7.78
C ALA A 58 -12.46 1.47 -7.14
N ARG A 59 -13.57 2.08 -6.71
CA ARG A 59 -13.60 3.33 -5.95
C ARG A 59 -14.23 3.07 -4.58
N VAL A 60 -13.41 2.92 -3.54
CA VAL A 60 -13.87 2.46 -2.21
C VAL A 60 -13.76 3.58 -1.19
N ALA A 61 -14.79 3.77 -0.36
CA ALA A 61 -14.71 4.69 0.77
C ALA A 61 -13.70 4.15 1.80
N PRO A 62 -12.71 4.94 2.23
CA PRO A 62 -11.77 4.49 3.24
C PRO A 62 -12.54 4.16 4.54
N PRO A 63 -12.23 3.05 5.22
CA PRO A 63 -12.89 2.71 6.47
C PRO A 63 -12.60 3.80 7.52
N PRO A 64 -13.52 4.06 8.46
CA PRO A 64 -13.42 5.17 9.42
C PRO A 64 -12.12 5.17 10.24
N VAL A 65 -11.48 4.01 10.41
CA VAL A 65 -10.18 3.85 11.09
C VAL A 65 -8.99 4.50 10.35
N VAL A 66 -9.10 4.75 9.04
CA VAL A 66 -8.02 5.32 8.21
C VAL A 66 -7.94 6.86 8.30
N GLN A 67 -8.72 7.48 9.19
CA GLN A 67 -8.75 8.95 9.34
C GLN A 67 -7.64 9.53 10.22
N ALA A 68 -6.82 8.73 10.90
CA ALA A 68 -6.07 9.21 12.05
C ALA A 68 -4.71 9.90 11.80
N ASN A 69 -4.06 9.82 10.63
CA ASN A 69 -2.69 10.39 10.47
C ASN A 69 -2.34 10.83 9.04
N ARG A 70 -3.04 11.81 8.45
CA ARG A 70 -2.56 12.51 7.24
C ARG A 70 -1.67 13.73 7.53
N HIS A 71 -1.56 14.13 8.80
CA HIS A 71 -0.79 15.30 9.24
C HIS A 71 0.54 14.98 9.92
N ALA A 72 1.02 13.74 9.87
CA ALA A 72 2.41 13.44 10.22
C ALA A 72 3.30 14.00 9.10
N LYS A 73 3.57 15.31 9.19
CA LYS A 73 4.64 16.01 8.49
C LYS A 73 5.89 15.14 8.64
N LEU A 74 6.38 14.57 7.55
CA LEU A 74 7.69 13.94 7.54
C LEU A 74 8.68 15.01 8.06
N PRO A 75 9.42 14.76 9.16
CA PRO A 75 10.43 15.71 9.61
C PRO A 75 11.48 15.82 8.50
N PRO A 76 11.94 17.04 8.14
CA PRO A 76 13.10 17.16 7.28
C PRO A 76 14.33 16.64 8.04
N CYS A 77 14.95 15.58 7.52
CA CYS A 77 16.37 15.25 7.60
C CYS A 77 16.68 14.24 6.48
#